data_AF-A0A3S1R2D1-F1
#
_entry.id   AF-A0A3S1R2D1-F1
#
_cell.length_a   1.000
_cell.length_b   1.000
_cell.length_c   1.000
_cell.angle_alpha   90.00
_cell.angle_beta   90.00
_cell.angle_gamma   90.00
#
_symmetry.space_group_name_H-M   'P 1'
#
loop_
_entity.id
_entity.type
_entity.pdbx_description
1 polymer ?
#
loop_
_entity_poly.entity_id
_entity_poly.type
_entity_poly.pdbx_seq_one_letter_code
_entity_poly.pdbx_strand_id
1 'polypeptide(L)'
;MELPASLRQGVERLLENVPLAVLKQAAKTLSDRYRAELRDGRLHMAEDLAVKAYLATRLPATYAAIRSSLDALSDAKPAFQPRTLLDVGAGPGTVLWAATDLWPDLEQAVLFEASAAVRKVGETLAGNTIAAQTR
;
A
#
# COMPACT_ATOMS: atom_id res chain seq x y z
N MET A 1 -0.43 -6.99 -14.30
CA MET A 1 0.12 -5.64 -14.11
C MET A 1 1.27 -5.72 -13.13
N GLU A 2 2.41 -5.13 -13.44
CA GLU A 2 3.57 -5.13 -12.54
C GLU A 2 3.57 -3.90 -11.63
N LEU A 3 4.24 -4.00 -10.48
CA LEU A 3 4.53 -2.84 -9.64
C LEU A 3 5.50 -1.88 -10.37
N PRO A 4 5.36 -0.56 -10.20
CA PRO A 4 6.36 0.42 -10.58
C PRO A 4 7.72 0.02 -10.01
N ALA A 5 8.79 0.21 -10.80
CA ALA A 5 10.13 -0.25 -10.43
C ALA A 5 10.60 0.33 -9.09
N SER A 6 10.32 1.61 -8.83
CA SER A 6 10.67 2.29 -7.57
C SER A 6 9.94 1.70 -6.36
N LEU A 7 8.64 1.40 -6.49
CA LEU A 7 7.86 0.74 -5.44
C LEU A 7 8.39 -0.67 -5.17
N ARG A 8 8.65 -1.44 -6.24
CA ARG A 8 9.22 -2.79 -6.12
C ARG A 8 10.55 -2.79 -5.39
N GLN A 9 11.48 -1.91 -5.78
CA GLN A 9 12.77 -1.74 -5.11
C GLN A 9 12.63 -1.25 -3.67
N GLY A 10 11.63 -0.41 -3.38
CA GLY A 10 11.32 0.02 -2.01
C GLY A 10 10.86 -1.15 -1.14
N VAL A 11 9.98 -2.00 -1.67
CA VAL A 11 9.52 -3.21 -1.01
C VAL A 11 10.68 -4.18 -0.78
N GLU A 12 11.51 -4.42 -1.80
CA GLU A 12 12.68 -5.29 -1.68
C GLU A 12 13.60 -4.83 -0.54
N ARG A 13 13.95 -3.53 -0.50
CA ARG A 13 14.77 -2.93 0.58
C ARG A 13 14.15 -3.09 1.97
N LEU A 14 12.84 -2.98 2.09
CA LEU A 14 12.16 -3.18 3.38
C LEU A 14 12.14 -4.65 3.84
N LEU A 15 12.26 -5.58 2.89
CA LEU A 15 12.29 -7.02 3.16
C LEU A 15 13.72 -7.55 3.30
N GLU A 16 14.73 -6.77 2.94
CA GLU A 16 16.14 -7.11 3.15
C GLU A 16 16.39 -7.53 4.61
N ASN A 17 17.19 -8.57 4.78
CA ASN A 17 17.58 -9.14 6.07
C ASN A 17 16.45 -9.79 6.90
N VAL A 18 15.24 -9.95 6.36
CA VAL A 18 14.21 -10.78 7.00
C VAL A 18 14.35 -12.23 6.56
N PRO A 19 14.59 -13.18 7.49
CA PRO A 19 14.68 -14.59 7.12
C PRO A 19 13.37 -15.08 6.47
N LEU A 20 13.48 -15.77 5.33
CA LEU A 20 12.32 -16.23 4.56
C LEU A 20 11.35 -17.07 5.40
N ALA A 21 11.86 -17.91 6.31
CA ALA A 21 11.03 -18.72 7.21
C ALA A 21 10.16 -17.86 8.15
N VAL A 22 10.75 -16.79 8.70
CA VAL A 22 10.05 -15.83 9.57
C VAL A 22 8.97 -15.09 8.78
N LEU A 23 9.31 -14.63 7.56
CA LEU A 23 8.37 -13.93 6.69
C LEU A 23 7.19 -14.83 6.26
N LYS A 24 7.46 -16.09 5.91
CA LYS A 24 6.43 -17.09 5.58
C LYS A 24 5.48 -17.34 6.75
N GLN A 25 6.02 -17.50 7.96
CA GLN A 25 5.20 -17.70 9.15
C GLN A 25 4.33 -16.49 9.44
N ALA A 26 4.89 -15.27 9.36
CA ALA A 26 4.13 -14.04 9.54
C ALA A 26 3.03 -13.87 8.49
N ALA A 27 3.31 -14.19 7.22
CA ALA A 27 2.32 -14.16 6.15
C ALA A 27 1.18 -15.16 6.36
N LYS A 28 1.47 -16.35 6.90
CA LYS A 28 0.45 -17.32 7.29
C LYS A 28 -0.44 -16.75 8.39
N THR A 29 0.15 -16.27 9.49
CA THR A 29 -0.59 -15.67 10.61
C THR A 29 -1.46 -14.50 10.16
N LEU A 30 -0.92 -13.61 9.33
CA LEU A 30 -1.66 -12.48 8.75
C LEU A 30 -2.84 -12.96 7.92
N SER A 31 -2.62 -13.95 7.05
CA SER A 31 -3.67 -14.51 6.20
C SER A 31 -4.79 -15.15 6.99
N ASP A 32 -4.46 -15.90 8.04
CA ASP A 32 -5.44 -16.53 8.91
C ASP A 32 -6.30 -15.47 9.63
N ARG A 33 -5.69 -14.37 10.12
CA ARG A 33 -6.41 -13.26 10.75
C ARG A 33 -7.41 -12.59 9.79
N TYR A 34 -7.00 -12.33 8.55
CA TYR A 34 -7.89 -11.72 7.54
C TYR A 34 -9.05 -12.65 7.17
N ARG A 35 -8.81 -13.97 7.03
CA ARG A 35 -9.87 -14.92 6.66
C ARG A 35 -10.87 -15.19 7.78
N ALA A 36 -10.40 -15.17 9.01
CA ALA A 36 -11.26 -15.40 10.18
C ALA A 36 -12.14 -14.18 10.52
N GLU A 37 -12.01 -13.07 9.78
CA GLU A 37 -12.72 -11.80 10.02
C GLU A 37 -12.69 -11.39 11.51
N LEU A 38 -11.57 -11.65 12.19
CA LEU A 38 -11.47 -11.40 13.62
C LEU A 38 -11.56 -9.90 13.89
N ARG A 39 -12.75 -9.46 14.33
CA ARG A 39 -13.02 -8.10 14.80
C ARG A 39 -12.71 -7.99 16.29
N ASP A 40 -11.47 -8.37 16.64
CA ASP A 40 -10.95 -8.34 18.02
C ASP A 40 -10.49 -6.93 18.46
N GLY A 41 -10.78 -5.91 17.65
CA GLY A 41 -10.35 -4.52 17.86
C GLY A 41 -8.86 -4.28 17.58
N ARG A 42 -8.07 -5.31 17.26
CA ARG A 42 -6.65 -5.19 16.95
C ARG A 42 -6.45 -4.96 15.46
N LEU A 43 -5.58 -4.01 15.13
CA LEU A 43 -5.16 -3.79 13.74
C LEU A 43 -4.47 -5.05 13.19
N HIS A 44 -4.85 -5.46 11.97
CA HIS A 44 -4.23 -6.63 11.32
C HIS A 44 -2.72 -6.46 11.11
N MET A 45 -2.26 -5.22 10.94
CA MET A 45 -0.87 -4.84 10.75
C MET A 45 -0.39 -3.92 11.89
N ALA A 46 -0.46 -4.38 13.13
CA ALA A 46 -0.02 -3.59 14.28
C ALA A 46 1.51 -3.53 14.45
N GLU A 47 2.24 -4.50 13.87
CA GLU A 47 3.67 -4.70 14.10
C GLU A 47 4.45 -4.77 12.77
N ASP A 48 5.73 -4.36 12.80
CA ASP A 48 6.62 -4.28 11.63
C ASP A 48 6.64 -5.57 10.79
N LEU A 49 6.75 -6.73 11.44
CA LEU A 49 6.80 -8.01 10.73
C LEU A 49 5.48 -8.33 10.00
N ALA A 50 4.34 -7.94 10.56
CA ALA A 50 3.04 -8.10 9.91
C ALA A 50 2.91 -7.17 8.69
N VAL A 51 3.45 -5.94 8.78
CA VAL A 51 3.52 -5.03 7.63
C VAL A 51 4.40 -5.62 6.53
N LYS A 52 5.61 -6.11 6.86
CA LYS A 52 6.51 -6.74 5.88
C LYS A 52 5.88 -7.98 5.23
N ALA A 53 5.19 -8.81 6.00
CA ALA A 53 4.43 -9.93 5.46
C ALA A 53 3.34 -9.47 4.48
N TYR A 54 2.64 -8.37 4.78
CA TYR A 54 1.66 -7.77 3.88
C TYR A 54 2.32 -7.27 2.58
N LEU A 55 3.45 -6.56 2.67
CA LEU A 55 4.19 -6.08 1.50
C LEU A 55 4.59 -7.24 0.57
N ALA A 56 5.10 -8.33 1.14
CA ALA A 56 5.56 -9.48 0.38
C ALA A 56 4.43 -10.28 -0.29
N THR A 57 3.25 -10.34 0.33
CA THR A 57 2.21 -11.31 -0.08
C THR A 57 0.91 -10.71 -0.59
N ARG A 58 0.63 -9.44 -0.28
CA ARG A 58 -0.66 -8.80 -0.60
C ARG A 58 -0.52 -7.53 -1.43
N LEU A 59 0.54 -6.74 -1.21
CA LEU A 59 0.69 -5.45 -1.91
C LEU A 59 0.68 -5.59 -3.45
N PRO A 60 1.37 -6.55 -4.10
CA PRO A 60 1.35 -6.67 -5.56
C PRO A 60 -0.06 -6.89 -6.14
N ALA A 61 -0.82 -7.81 -5.55
CA ALA A 61 -2.18 -8.09 -5.98
C ALA A 61 -3.13 -6.91 -5.68
N THR A 62 -2.96 -6.26 -4.53
CA THR A 62 -3.75 -5.09 -4.14
C THR A 62 -3.52 -3.93 -5.10
N TYR A 63 -2.26 -3.67 -5.48
CA TYR A 63 -1.91 -2.67 -6.48
C TYR A 63 -2.58 -2.95 -7.82
N ALA A 64 -2.47 -4.19 -8.33
CA ALA A 64 -3.07 -4.56 -9.60
C ALA A 64 -4.60 -4.38 -9.61
N ALA A 65 -5.28 -4.75 -8.51
CA ALA A 65 -6.72 -4.57 -8.37
C ALA A 65 -7.12 -3.08 -8.35
N ILE A 66 -6.38 -2.25 -7.62
CA ILE A 66 -6.62 -0.80 -7.57
C ILE A 66 -6.40 -0.18 -8.96
N ARG A 67 -5.25 -0.41 -9.59
CA ARG A 67 -4.97 0.14 -10.92
C ARG A 67 -6.03 -0.27 -11.93
N SER A 68 -6.46 -1.53 -11.94
CA SER A 68 -7.55 -1.98 -12.83
C SER A 68 -8.85 -1.20 -12.60
N SER A 69 -9.15 -0.81 -11.35
CA SER A 69 -10.32 -0.01 -11.02
C SER A 69 -10.16 1.45 -11.45
N LEU A 70 -8.96 2.02 -11.28
CA LEU A 70 -8.65 3.39 -11.69
C LEU A 70 -8.59 3.52 -13.23
N ASP A 71 -8.06 2.51 -13.92
CA ASP A 71 -8.03 2.47 -15.38
C ASP A 71 -9.45 2.43 -15.94
N ALA A 72 -10.34 1.60 -15.37
CA ALA A 72 -11.75 1.59 -15.74
C ALA A 72 -12.45 2.95 -15.50
N LEU A 73 -12.07 3.67 -14.44
CA LEU A 73 -12.54 5.04 -14.19
C LEU A 73 -12.01 6.02 -15.24
N SER A 74 -10.74 5.92 -15.61
CA SER A 74 -10.10 6.75 -16.64
C SER A 74 -10.76 6.54 -18.00
N ASP A 75 -11.04 5.30 -18.37
CA ASP A 75 -11.73 4.95 -19.61
C ASP A 75 -13.16 5.50 -19.63
N ALA A 76 -13.89 5.38 -18.53
CA ALA A 76 -15.26 5.87 -18.42
C ALA A 76 -15.36 7.39 -18.32
N LYS A 77 -14.32 8.06 -17.80
CA LYS A 77 -14.26 9.52 -17.63
C LYS A 77 -12.87 10.07 -18.00
N PRO A 78 -12.53 10.18 -19.29
CA PRO A 78 -11.19 10.60 -19.73
C PRO A 78 -10.78 12.01 -19.31
N ALA A 79 -11.75 12.88 -19.03
CA ALA A 79 -11.51 14.23 -18.53
C ALA A 79 -11.25 14.30 -17.01
N PHE A 80 -11.38 13.18 -16.28
CA PHE A 80 -11.12 13.14 -14.85
C PHE A 80 -9.61 13.12 -14.59
N GLN A 81 -9.09 14.25 -14.11
CA GLN A 81 -7.69 14.46 -13.78
C GLN A 81 -7.60 15.05 -12.36
N PRO A 82 -7.65 14.21 -11.32
CA PRO A 82 -7.66 14.67 -9.94
C PRO A 82 -6.32 15.33 -9.58
N ARG A 83 -6.41 16.49 -8.91
CA ARG A 83 -5.24 17.24 -8.41
C ARG A 83 -4.90 16.89 -6.96
N THR A 84 -5.85 16.32 -6.22
CA THR A 84 -5.69 15.92 -4.83
C THR A 84 -6.28 14.54 -4.57
N LEU A 85 -5.70 13.81 -3.61
CA LEU A 85 -6.13 12.48 -3.18
C LEU A 85 -6.36 12.45 -1.67
N LEU A 86 -7.48 11.86 -1.24
CA LEU A 86 -7.71 11.46 0.14
C LEU A 86 -7.84 9.94 0.16
N ASP A 87 -7.02 9.27 0.97
CA ASP A 87 -7.02 7.82 1.13
C ASP A 87 -7.21 7.47 2.62
N VAL A 88 -8.29 6.76 2.94
CA VAL A 88 -8.68 6.42 4.33
C VAL A 88 -8.51 4.93 4.55
N GLY A 89 -7.69 4.56 5.54
CA GLY A 89 -7.19 3.19 5.66
C GLY A 89 -6.13 2.91 4.59
N ALA A 90 -5.26 3.90 4.35
CA ALA A 90 -4.33 3.93 3.22
C ALA A 90 -3.34 2.75 3.20
N GLY A 91 -3.18 2.05 4.32
CA GLY A 91 -2.22 0.98 4.45
C GLY A 91 -0.81 1.50 4.11
N PRO A 92 0.01 0.74 3.36
CA PRO A 92 1.34 1.18 2.94
C PRO A 92 1.30 2.21 1.78
N GLY A 93 0.16 2.85 1.51
CA GLY A 93 0.00 3.85 0.45
C GLY A 93 -0.19 3.26 -0.94
N THR A 94 -0.81 2.08 -1.06
CA THR A 94 -0.94 1.40 -2.37
C THR A 94 -1.79 2.20 -3.37
N VAL A 95 -2.83 2.91 -2.91
CA VAL A 95 -3.65 3.78 -3.78
C VAL A 95 -2.84 4.98 -4.25
N LEU A 96 -2.02 5.58 -3.39
CA LEU A 96 -1.13 6.69 -3.77
C LEU A 96 -0.27 6.29 -4.98
N TRP A 97 0.45 5.18 -4.89
CA TRP A 97 1.27 4.67 -5.99
C TRP A 97 0.45 4.43 -7.26
N ALA A 98 -0.75 3.87 -7.10
CA ALA A 98 -1.61 3.55 -8.22
C ALA A 98 -2.22 4.78 -8.91
N ALA A 99 -2.48 5.84 -8.13
CA ALA A 99 -2.99 7.10 -8.63
C ALA A 99 -1.90 7.93 -9.30
N THR A 100 -0.70 8.02 -8.70
CA THR A 100 0.43 8.78 -9.28
C THR A 100 0.95 8.17 -10.58
N ASP A 101 0.82 6.85 -10.74
CA ASP A 101 1.19 6.15 -11.98
C ASP A 101 0.24 6.48 -13.14
N LEU A 102 -1.03 6.80 -12.85
CA LEU A 102 -2.06 7.11 -13.86
C LEU A 102 -2.26 8.60 -14.10
N TRP A 103 -2.21 9.40 -13.03
CA TRP A 103 -2.44 10.83 -13.06
C TRP A 103 -1.16 11.56 -12.65
N PRO A 104 -0.28 11.90 -13.61
CA PRO A 104 0.99 12.57 -13.33
C PRO A 104 0.80 13.99 -12.76
N ASP A 105 -0.38 14.58 -12.96
CA ASP A 105 -0.74 15.92 -12.47
C ASP A 105 -1.30 15.92 -11.04
N LEU A 106 -1.30 14.78 -10.35
CA LEU A 106 -1.69 14.69 -8.94
C LEU A 106 -0.66 15.43 -8.07
N GLU A 107 -1.10 16.44 -7.32
CA GLU A 107 -0.16 17.33 -6.60
C GLU A 107 -0.02 16.99 -5.12
N GLN A 108 -1.13 16.60 -4.49
CA GLN A 108 -1.20 16.39 -3.05
C GLN A 108 -1.96 15.13 -2.71
N ALA A 109 -1.50 14.42 -1.68
CA ALA A 109 -2.22 13.29 -1.12
C ALA A 109 -2.24 13.35 0.41
N VAL A 110 -3.40 13.07 0.99
CA VAL A 110 -3.59 12.88 2.42
C VAL A 110 -3.95 11.43 2.68
N LEU A 111 -3.07 10.73 3.40
CA LEU A 111 -3.20 9.31 3.71
C LEU A 111 -3.51 9.16 5.20
N PHE A 112 -4.69 8.66 5.54
CA PHE A 112 -5.07 8.33 6.91
C PHE A 112 -4.87 6.84 7.16
N GLU A 113 -4.03 6.50 8.15
CA GLU A 113 -3.79 5.11 8.53
C GLU A 113 -3.62 4.99 10.04
N ALA A 114 -4.39 4.10 10.67
CA ALA A 114 -4.41 3.95 12.13
C ALA A 114 -3.11 3.33 12.67
N SER A 115 -2.51 2.39 11.94
CA SER A 115 -1.29 1.70 12.38
C SER A 115 -0.05 2.56 12.18
N ALA A 116 0.61 2.91 13.28
CA ALA A 116 1.89 3.61 13.25
C ALA A 116 2.98 2.85 12.47
N ALA A 117 3.01 1.52 12.59
CA ALA A 117 3.96 0.68 11.85
C ALA A 117 3.72 0.76 10.34
N VAL A 118 2.45 0.77 9.92
CA VAL A 118 2.08 0.87 8.51
C VAL A 118 2.34 2.27 7.98
N ARG A 119 2.01 3.33 8.73
CA ARG A 119 2.31 4.73 8.37
C ARG A 119 3.79 4.93 8.07
N LYS A 120 4.68 4.44 8.96
CA LYS A 120 6.13 4.53 8.78
C LYS A 120 6.58 3.87 7.48
N VAL A 121 6.03 2.70 7.15
CA VAL A 121 6.32 2.00 5.89
C VAL A 121 5.78 2.78 4.69
N GLY A 122 4.55 3.29 4.78
CA GLY A 122 3.94 4.11 3.74
C GLY A 122 4.77 5.37 3.43
N GLU A 123 5.23 6.08 4.46
CA GLU A 123 6.13 7.23 4.35
C GLU A 123 7.47 6.83 3.70
N THR A 124 8.05 5.70 4.11
CA THR A 124 9.32 5.21 3.55
C THR A 124 9.17 4.85 2.06
N LEU A 125 8.05 4.24 1.68
CA LEU A 125 7.78 3.91 0.28
C LEU A 125 7.48 5.18 -0.52
N ALA A 126 6.63 6.07 -0.01
CA ALA A 126 6.20 7.28 -0.70
C ALA A 126 7.29 8.34 -0.89
N GLY A 127 8.47 8.15 -0.27
CA GLY A 127 9.48 9.17 0.01
C GLY A 127 10.03 10.04 -1.13
N ASN A 128 9.55 9.92 -2.37
CA ASN A 128 9.83 10.83 -3.49
C ASN A 128 8.68 10.92 -4.53
N THR A 129 7.47 10.45 -4.24
CA THR A 129 6.41 10.34 -5.26
C THR A 129 5.72 11.68 -5.52
N ILE A 130 5.15 12.31 -4.48
CA ILE A 130 4.53 13.65 -4.49
C ILE A 130 4.53 14.22 -3.06
N ALA A 131 3.99 15.42 -2.84
CA ALA A 131 3.73 15.95 -1.51
C ALA A 131 2.63 15.13 -0.79
N ALA A 132 3.03 14.03 -0.17
CA ALA A 132 2.16 13.15 0.60
C ALA A 132 2.24 13.49 2.10
N GLN A 133 1.09 13.70 2.73
CA GLN A 133 0.96 13.85 4.18
C GLN A 133 0.27 12.63 4.76
N THR A 134 0.96 11.89 5.62
CA THR A 134 0.38 10.77 6.37
C THR A 134 -0.12 11.29 7.72
N ARG A 135 -1.35 10.93 8.11
CA ARG A 135 -1.98 11.32 9.38
C ARG A 135 -2.47 10.11 10.16
#